data_AF-A0A7K2AM56-F1
#
_entry.id   AF-A0A7K2AM56-F1
#
_cell.length_a   1.000
_cell.length_b   1.000
_cell.length_c   1.000
_cell.angle_alpha   90.00
_cell.angle_beta   90.00
_cell.angle_gamma   90.00
#
_symmetry.space_group_name_H-M   'P 1'
#
loop_
_entity.id
_entity.type
_entity.pdbx_description
1 polymer ?
#
loop_
_entity_poly.entity_id
_entity_poly.type
_entity_poly.pdbx_seq_one_letter_code
_entity_poly.pdbx_strand_id
1 'polypeptide(L)'
;MITIRRAVEAAFLKKDSLAGIALDHRATADAALLVSGVALVGYVWELVGGERFSWRLLVAIMINSVMVWVIIAGVTLLAGRVLCRTETPMFTIMRLQGFCHLPLLLVYLVAPLAWFGRIWFLAAMVVATAEALETVWWRAALAVLAGLMGMFFITQLFWGARAF
;
A
#
# COMPACT_ATOMS: atom_id res chain seq x y z
N MET A 1 -8.95 -17.81 -4.51
CA MET A 1 -7.67 -18.19 -5.14
C MET A 1 -7.15 -17.19 -6.17
N ILE A 2 -8.01 -16.61 -7.02
CA ILE A 2 -7.59 -15.64 -8.07
C ILE A 2 -6.91 -14.41 -7.46
N THR A 3 -7.44 -13.84 -6.37
CA THR A 3 -6.94 -12.62 -5.72
C THR A 3 -5.51 -12.77 -5.16
N ILE A 4 -5.21 -13.87 -4.45
CA ILE A 4 -3.87 -14.12 -3.89
C ILE A 4 -2.86 -14.30 -5.02
N ARG A 5 -3.21 -15.08 -6.05
CA ARG A 5 -2.35 -15.24 -7.23
C ARG A 5 -2.04 -13.89 -7.89
N ARG A 6 -3.06 -13.07 -8.11
CA ARG A 6 -2.91 -11.71 -8.66
C ARG A 6 -2.03 -10.82 -7.78
N ALA A 7 -2.15 -10.91 -6.45
CA ALA A 7 -1.31 -10.18 -5.50
C ALA A 7 0.15 -10.63 -5.54
N VAL A 8 0.39 -11.94 -5.64
CA VAL A 8 1.74 -12.49 -5.83
C VAL A 8 2.32 -12.01 -7.16
N GLU A 9 1.56 -12.08 -8.25
CA GLU A 9 2.01 -11.63 -9.57
C GLU A 9 2.29 -10.12 -9.60
N ALA A 10 1.47 -9.31 -8.91
CA ALA A 10 1.70 -7.87 -8.73
C ALA A 10 2.94 -7.59 -7.87
N ALA A 11 3.16 -8.37 -6.80
CA ALA A 11 4.38 -8.31 -6.00
C ALA A 11 5.61 -8.66 -6.84
N PHE A 12 5.52 -9.62 -7.75
CA PHE A 12 6.59 -9.94 -8.72
C PHE A 12 6.64 -9.00 -9.94
N LEU A 13 5.95 -7.86 -9.89
CA LEU A 13 6.01 -6.80 -10.92
C LEU A 13 5.57 -7.27 -12.32
N LYS A 14 4.69 -8.27 -12.41
CA LYS A 14 4.17 -8.74 -13.69
C LYS A 14 3.16 -7.75 -14.26
N LYS A 15 3.54 -7.05 -15.34
CA LYS A 15 2.72 -6.02 -15.99
C LYS A 15 1.33 -6.52 -16.41
N ASP A 16 1.23 -7.73 -16.97
CA ASP A 16 -0.06 -8.30 -17.42
C ASP A 16 -1.06 -8.43 -16.27
N SER A 17 -0.57 -8.76 -15.07
CA SER A 17 -1.42 -8.84 -13.87
C SER A 17 -1.88 -7.45 -13.45
N LEU A 18 -0.99 -6.45 -13.46
CA LEU A 18 -1.33 -5.07 -13.13
C LEU A 18 -2.37 -4.49 -14.09
N ALA A 19 -2.21 -4.68 -15.41
CA ALA A 19 -3.20 -4.25 -16.39
C ALA A 19 -4.58 -4.89 -16.14
N GLY A 20 -4.63 -6.19 -15.84
CA GLY A 20 -5.87 -6.87 -15.45
C GLY A 20 -6.49 -6.32 -14.15
N ILE A 21 -5.65 -6.01 -13.16
CA ILE A 21 -6.04 -5.38 -11.88
C ILE A 21 -6.38 -3.90 -12.04
N ALA A 22 -6.12 -3.25 -13.17
CA ALA A 22 -6.58 -1.88 -13.43
C ALA A 22 -8.04 -1.85 -13.93
N LEU A 23 -8.49 -2.89 -14.64
CA LEU A 23 -9.80 -2.94 -15.32
C LEU A 23 -10.94 -3.58 -14.48
N ASP A 24 -10.66 -4.62 -13.69
CA ASP A 24 -11.62 -5.28 -12.77
C ASP A 24 -12.17 -4.46 -11.56
N HIS A 25 -13.34 -3.83 -11.66
CA HIS A 25 -13.93 -3.02 -10.57
C HIS A 25 -14.03 -3.70 -9.19
N ARG A 26 -14.06 -5.04 -9.11
CA ARG A 26 -14.12 -5.77 -7.84
C ARG A 26 -12.77 -5.78 -7.12
N ALA A 27 -11.68 -5.51 -7.82
CA ALA A 27 -10.33 -5.54 -7.28
C ALA A 27 -10.11 -4.48 -6.18
N THR A 28 -10.93 -3.43 -6.06
CA THR A 28 -10.78 -2.45 -4.96
C THR A 28 -11.10 -3.08 -3.61
N ALA A 29 -12.15 -3.90 -3.54
CA ALA A 29 -12.52 -4.60 -2.32
C ALA A 29 -11.45 -5.64 -1.97
N ASP A 30 -10.96 -6.38 -2.96
CA ASP A 30 -9.86 -7.33 -2.81
C ASP A 30 -8.57 -6.66 -2.31
N ALA A 31 -8.25 -5.47 -2.83
CA ALA A 31 -7.13 -4.66 -2.38
C ALA A 31 -7.29 -4.26 -0.90
N ALA A 32 -8.47 -3.82 -0.48
CA ALA A 32 -8.75 -3.49 0.91
C ALA A 32 -8.60 -4.71 1.83
N LEU A 33 -9.06 -5.89 1.38
CA LEU A 33 -8.87 -7.16 2.09
C LEU A 33 -7.39 -7.54 2.21
N LEU A 34 -6.59 -7.33 1.16
CA LEU A 34 -5.14 -7.59 1.18
C LEU A 34 -4.42 -6.65 2.16
N VAL A 35 -4.69 -5.35 2.09
CA VAL A 35 -4.12 -4.35 3.01
C VAL A 35 -4.47 -4.70 4.46
N SER A 36 -5.74 -5.02 4.73
CA SER A 36 -6.21 -5.41 6.06
C SER A 36 -5.61 -6.74 6.51
N GLY A 37 -5.42 -7.69 5.58
CA GLY A 37 -4.81 -8.99 5.86
C GLY A 37 -3.34 -8.87 6.26
N VAL A 38 -2.57 -8.00 5.59
CA VAL A 38 -1.19 -7.70 6.00
C VAL A 38 -1.15 -7.06 7.38
N ALA A 39 -2.08 -6.15 7.68
CA ALA A 39 -2.20 -5.54 9.00
C ALA A 39 -2.54 -6.57 10.10
N LEU A 40 -3.43 -7.52 9.79
CA LEU A 40 -3.77 -8.63 10.68
C LEU A 40 -2.55 -9.50 10.99
N VAL A 41 -1.70 -9.81 9.99
CA VAL A 41 -0.44 -10.54 10.23
C VAL A 41 0.47 -9.76 11.17
N GLY A 42 0.58 -8.44 11.01
CA GLY A 42 1.33 -7.59 11.92
C GLY A 42 0.83 -7.65 13.37
N TYR A 43 -0.48 -7.59 13.55
CA TYR A 43 -1.08 -7.74 14.88
C TYR A 43 -0.84 -9.13 15.49
N VAL A 44 -0.97 -10.21 14.69
CA VAL A 44 -0.65 -11.58 15.16
C VAL A 44 0.82 -11.70 15.56
N TRP A 45 1.72 -11.06 14.84
CA TRP A 45 3.14 -11.03 15.19
C TRP A 45 3.40 -10.38 16.56
N GLU A 46 2.71 -9.27 16.87
CA GLU A 46 2.78 -8.62 18.19
C GLU A 46 2.28 -9.54 19.31
N LEU A 47 1.21 -10.31 19.07
CA LEU A 47 0.72 -11.31 20.04
C LEU A 47 1.75 -12.43 20.30
N VAL A 48 2.43 -12.91 19.25
CA VAL A 48 3.52 -13.88 19.40
C VAL A 48 4.68 -13.30 20.21
N GLY A 49 4.89 -11.99 20.14
CA GLY A 49 5.84 -11.23 20.96
C GLY A 49 5.45 -11.08 22.44
N GLY A 50 4.29 -11.58 22.86
CA GLY A 50 3.82 -11.56 24.25
C GLY A 50 2.80 -10.47 24.58
N GLU A 51 2.31 -9.73 23.58
CA GLU A 51 1.21 -8.78 23.80
C GLU A 51 -0.12 -9.47 24.11
N ARG A 52 -0.98 -8.80 24.89
CA ARG A 52 -2.31 -9.33 25.22
C ARG A 52 -3.29 -9.06 24.08
N PHE A 53 -4.10 -10.05 23.76
CA PHE A 53 -5.16 -9.90 22.77
C PHE A 53 -6.16 -8.79 23.15
N SER A 54 -6.34 -7.85 22.22
CA SER A 54 -7.32 -6.76 22.27
C SER A 54 -8.05 -6.62 20.94
N TRP A 55 -9.34 -6.97 20.92
CA TRP A 55 -10.17 -6.80 19.72
C TRP A 55 -10.23 -5.33 19.25
N ARG A 56 -10.19 -4.38 20.19
CA ARG A 56 -10.20 -2.94 19.90
C ARG A 56 -8.95 -2.53 19.15
N LEU A 57 -7.79 -3.06 19.55
CA LEU A 57 -6.52 -2.79 18.90
C LEU A 57 -6.49 -3.40 17.50
N LEU A 58 -6.94 -4.64 17.34
CA LEU A 58 -7.05 -5.30 16.03
C LEU A 58 -7.89 -4.46 15.05
N VAL A 59 -9.09 -4.06 15.44
CA VAL A 59 -9.97 -3.25 14.59
C VAL A 59 -9.35 -1.89 14.28
N ALA A 60 -8.73 -1.24 15.26
CA ALA A 60 -8.05 0.04 15.06
C ALA A 60 -6.89 -0.07 14.07
N ILE A 61 -6.07 -1.12 14.16
CA ILE A 61 -4.96 -1.38 13.23
C ILE A 61 -5.48 -1.63 11.82
N MET A 62 -6.50 -2.47 11.65
CA MET A 62 -7.07 -2.75 10.32
C MET A 62 -7.64 -1.49 9.66
N ILE A 63 -8.42 -0.70 10.41
CA ILE A 63 -8.97 0.57 9.91
C ILE A 63 -7.83 1.54 9.57
N ASN A 64 -6.85 1.68 10.45
CA ASN A 64 -5.72 2.58 10.24
C ASN A 64 -4.91 2.19 9.00
N SER A 65 -4.64 0.90 8.76
CA SER A 65 -3.93 0.43 7.58
C SER A 65 -4.68 0.74 6.28
N VAL A 66 -6.01 0.54 6.25
CA VAL A 66 -6.83 0.92 5.09
C VAL A 66 -6.82 2.43 4.89
N MET A 67 -6.96 3.23 5.95
CA MET A 67 -6.92 4.68 5.87
C MET A 67 -5.57 5.19 5.35
N VAL A 68 -4.47 4.65 5.85
CA VAL A 68 -3.11 4.97 5.40
C VAL A 68 -2.94 4.65 3.91
N TRP A 69 -3.41 3.48 3.46
CA TRP A 69 -3.38 3.12 2.05
C TRP A 69 -4.19 4.09 1.17
N VAL A 70 -5.39 4.47 1.59
CA VAL A 70 -6.24 5.45 0.89
C VAL A 70 -5.54 6.81 0.80
N ILE A 71 -4.93 7.26 1.91
CA ILE A 71 -4.19 8.52 1.97
C ILE A 71 -2.99 8.49 1.02
N ILE A 72 -2.18 7.43 1.05
CA ILE A 72 -1.02 7.29 0.16
C ILE A 72 -1.50 7.32 -1.30
N ALA A 73 -2.52 6.53 -1.66
CA ALA A 73 -3.05 6.49 -3.02
C ALA A 73 -3.60 7.85 -3.48
N GLY A 74 -4.32 8.56 -2.60
CA GLY A 74 -4.86 9.89 -2.87
C GLY A 74 -3.77 10.93 -3.09
N VAL A 75 -2.77 11.01 -2.21
CA VAL A 75 -1.66 11.95 -2.33
C VAL A 75 -0.77 11.60 -3.53
N THR A 76 -0.51 10.32 -3.78
CA THR A 76 0.20 9.87 -4.99
C THR A 76 -0.55 10.25 -6.26
N LEU A 77 -1.88 10.13 -6.29
CA LEU A 77 -2.68 10.61 -7.43
C LEU A 77 -2.53 12.11 -7.63
N LEU A 78 -2.65 12.91 -6.57
CA LEU A 78 -2.53 14.37 -6.66
C LEU A 78 -1.16 14.78 -7.19
N ALA A 79 -0.09 14.20 -6.65
CA ALA A 79 1.26 14.41 -7.15
C ALA A 79 1.41 13.92 -8.61
N GLY A 80 0.84 12.77 -8.94
CA GLY A 80 0.81 12.21 -10.29
C GLY A 80 0.10 13.11 -11.30
N ARG A 81 -1.03 13.72 -10.92
CA ARG A 81 -1.76 14.69 -11.76
C ARG A 81 -0.91 15.92 -12.07
N VAL A 82 -0.21 16.45 -11.07
CA VAL A 82 0.68 17.60 -11.25
C VAL A 82 1.90 17.24 -12.11
N LEU A 83 2.55 16.12 -11.83
CA LEU A 83 3.81 15.72 -12.47
C LEU A 83 3.62 15.11 -13.86
N CYS A 84 2.51 14.40 -14.10
CA CYS A 84 2.28 13.61 -15.30
C CYS A 84 1.11 14.11 -16.16
N ARG A 85 0.32 15.09 -15.69
CA ARG A 85 -0.87 15.61 -16.39
C ARG A 85 -1.86 14.52 -16.80
N THR A 86 -2.04 13.54 -15.93
CA THR A 86 -2.90 12.37 -16.15
C THR A 86 -4.32 12.59 -15.61
N GLU A 87 -5.29 11.91 -16.21
CA GLU A 87 -6.69 11.85 -15.74
C GLU A 87 -7.04 10.53 -15.06
N THR A 88 -6.04 9.69 -14.74
CA THR A 88 -6.25 8.38 -14.10
C THR A 88 -7.23 8.47 -12.91
N PRO A 89 -8.26 7.61 -12.87
CA PRO A 89 -9.21 7.61 -11.76
C PRO A 89 -8.56 7.07 -10.49
N MET A 90 -8.92 7.65 -9.34
CA MET A 90 -8.35 7.30 -8.03
C MET A 90 -8.43 5.81 -7.72
N PHE A 91 -9.54 5.17 -8.08
CA PHE A 91 -9.74 3.74 -7.86
C PHE A 91 -8.67 2.88 -8.54
N THR A 92 -8.15 3.27 -9.72
CA THR A 92 -7.09 2.51 -10.41
C THR A 92 -5.80 2.51 -9.60
N ILE A 93 -5.37 3.67 -9.11
CA ILE A 93 -4.17 3.76 -8.26
C ILE A 93 -4.37 2.98 -6.96
N MET A 94 -5.51 3.18 -6.30
CA MET A 94 -5.81 2.47 -5.05
C MET A 94 -5.69 0.97 -5.24
N ARG A 95 -6.38 0.41 -6.23
CA ARG A 95 -6.36 -1.03 -6.54
C ARG A 95 -4.94 -1.53 -6.75
N LEU A 96 -4.21 -0.91 -7.66
CA LEU A 96 -2.87 -1.37 -8.02
C LEU A 96 -1.91 -1.31 -6.83
N GLN A 97 -1.91 -0.21 -6.08
CA GLN A 97 -1.10 -0.07 -4.87
C GLN A 97 -1.51 -1.04 -3.75
N GLY A 98 -2.81 -1.33 -3.61
CA GLY A 98 -3.29 -2.26 -2.60
C GLY A 98 -2.77 -3.69 -2.82
N PHE A 99 -2.70 -4.14 -4.08
CA PHE A 99 -2.11 -5.44 -4.42
C PHE A 99 -0.60 -5.51 -4.20
N CYS A 100 0.08 -4.37 -4.06
CA CYS A 100 1.51 -4.30 -3.78
C CYS A 100 1.87 -4.51 -2.30
N HIS A 101 0.92 -4.70 -1.38
CA HIS A 101 1.20 -4.78 0.07
C HIS A 101 1.84 -6.10 0.51
N LEU A 102 1.77 -7.16 -0.30
CA LEU A 102 2.25 -8.49 0.06
C LEU A 102 3.74 -8.57 0.49
N PRO A 103 4.69 -7.85 -0.14
CA PRO A 103 6.09 -7.83 0.28
C PRO A 103 6.31 -7.33 1.72
N LEU A 104 5.37 -6.57 2.28
CA LEU A 104 5.45 -6.11 3.68
C LEU A 104 5.36 -7.27 4.68
N LEU A 105 4.85 -8.43 4.28
CA LEU A 105 4.86 -9.62 5.14
C LEU A 105 6.30 -10.03 5.54
N LEU A 106 7.30 -9.71 4.71
CA LEU A 106 8.71 -9.99 5.01
C LEU A 106 9.23 -9.18 6.21
N VAL A 107 8.54 -8.10 6.60
CA VAL A 107 8.86 -7.29 7.78
C VAL A 107 8.72 -8.09 9.08
N TYR A 108 7.88 -9.11 9.08
CA TYR A 108 7.58 -9.92 10.27
C TYR A 108 8.40 -11.21 10.35
N LEU A 109 9.39 -11.44 9.48
CA LEU A 109 10.19 -12.67 9.49
C LEU A 109 11.49 -12.50 10.28
N VAL A 110 12.45 -11.73 9.75
CA VAL A 110 13.75 -11.43 10.38
C VAL A 110 14.22 -10.04 9.97
N ALA A 111 15.09 -9.42 10.78
CA ALA A 111 15.51 -8.02 10.58
C ALA A 111 16.08 -7.70 9.18
N PRO A 112 16.93 -8.56 8.54
CA PRO A 112 17.39 -8.31 7.18
C PRO A 112 16.27 -8.35 6.14
N LEU A 113 15.32 -9.27 6.31
CA LEU A 113 14.15 -9.40 5.42
C LEU A 113 13.18 -8.22 5.59
N ALA A 114 13.18 -7.56 6.74
CA ALA A 114 12.35 -6.38 6.94
C ALA A 114 12.78 -5.20 6.07
N TRP A 115 14.08 -4.95 5.93
CA TRP A 115 14.58 -3.94 4.99
C TRP A 115 14.26 -4.30 3.55
N PHE A 116 14.47 -5.56 3.19
CA PHE A 116 14.18 -6.06 1.86
C PHE A 116 12.68 -5.94 1.51
N GLY A 117 11.79 -6.30 2.43
CA GLY A 117 10.34 -6.18 2.26
C GLY A 117 9.88 -4.75 2.04
N ARG A 118 10.46 -3.78 2.75
CA ARG A 118 10.17 -2.35 2.58
C ARG A 118 10.63 -1.82 1.23
N ILE A 119 11.86 -2.17 0.82
CA ILE A 119 12.41 -1.77 -0.48
C ILE A 119 11.59 -2.39 -1.62
N TRP A 120 11.23 -3.67 -1.49
CA TRP A 120 10.40 -4.36 -2.47
C TRP A 120 9.01 -3.75 -2.56
N PHE A 121 8.37 -3.49 -1.41
CA PHE A 121 7.09 -2.78 -1.37
C PHE A 121 7.16 -1.44 -2.10
N LEU A 122 8.19 -0.63 -1.85
CA LEU A 122 8.39 0.64 -2.53
C LEU A 122 8.56 0.46 -4.05
N ALA A 123 9.38 -0.50 -4.48
CA ALA A 123 9.57 -0.79 -5.90
C ALA A 123 8.25 -1.23 -6.57
N ALA A 124 7.47 -2.07 -5.91
CA ALA A 124 6.16 -2.50 -6.38
C ALA A 124 5.18 -1.33 -6.50
N MET A 125 5.14 -0.44 -5.51
CA MET A 125 4.34 0.79 -5.55
C MET A 125 4.73 1.70 -6.72
N VAL A 126 6.03 1.84 -7.00
CA VAL A 126 6.54 2.65 -8.13
C VAL A 126 6.09 2.06 -9.46
N VAL A 127 6.27 0.76 -9.67
CA VAL A 127 5.87 0.08 -10.91
C VAL A 127 4.36 0.15 -11.10
N ALA A 128 3.60 -0.13 -10.04
CA ALA A 128 2.14 -0.08 -10.07
C ALA A 128 1.62 1.34 -10.36
N THR A 129 2.28 2.36 -9.82
CA THR A 129 1.96 3.77 -10.09
C THR A 129 2.36 4.18 -11.51
N ALA A 130 3.52 3.69 -12.01
CA ALA A 130 3.94 3.95 -13.38
C ALA A 130 2.94 3.38 -14.39
N GLU A 131 2.45 2.16 -14.13
CA GLU A 131 1.40 1.51 -14.91
C GLU A 131 0.08 2.28 -14.81
N ALA A 132 -0.34 2.65 -13.60
CA ALA A 132 -1.59 3.38 -13.39
C ALA A 132 -1.62 4.75 -14.09
N LEU A 133 -0.48 5.43 -14.11
CA LEU A 133 -0.34 6.78 -14.65
C LEU A 133 0.14 6.80 -16.11
N GLU A 134 0.39 5.63 -16.70
CA GLU A 134 0.98 5.47 -18.05
C GLU A 134 2.22 6.36 -18.25
N THR A 135 3.11 6.37 -17.25
CA THR A 135 4.23 7.32 -17.17
C THR A 135 5.58 6.64 -16.98
N VAL A 136 6.65 7.41 -17.12
CA VAL A 136 8.02 6.96 -16.87
C VAL A 136 8.27 6.73 -15.37
N TRP A 137 9.03 5.68 -15.07
CA TRP A 137 9.28 5.19 -13.71
C TRP A 137 9.76 6.25 -12.71
N TRP A 138 10.60 7.21 -13.13
CA TRP A 138 11.11 8.25 -12.22
C TRP A 138 10.02 9.23 -11.78
N ARG A 139 9.04 9.57 -12.63
CA ARG A 139 7.91 10.43 -12.27
C ARG A 139 6.96 9.71 -11.33
N ALA A 140 6.72 8.42 -11.60
CA ALA A 140 5.96 7.56 -10.69
C ALA A 140 6.62 7.45 -9.32
N ALA A 141 7.95 7.33 -9.28
CA ALA A 141 8.71 7.31 -8.03
C ALA A 141 8.53 8.60 -7.24
N LEU A 142 8.63 9.77 -7.87
CA LEU A 142 8.36 11.05 -7.20
C LEU A 142 6.94 11.14 -6.66
N ALA A 143 5.95 10.67 -7.42
CA ALA A 143 4.55 10.66 -6.98
C ALA A 143 4.32 9.71 -5.78
N VAL A 144 4.96 8.54 -5.77
CA VAL A 144 4.93 7.61 -4.63
C VAL A 144 5.62 8.22 -3.41
N LEU A 145 6.79 8.84 -3.58
CA LEU A 145 7.50 9.52 -2.49
C LEU A 145 6.67 10.67 -1.92
N ALA A 146 6.00 11.46 -2.74
CA ALA A 146 5.06 12.48 -2.28
C ALA A 146 3.90 11.85 -1.48
N GLY A 147 3.39 10.71 -1.92
CA GLY A 147 2.37 9.93 -1.19
C GLY A 147 2.83 9.51 0.21
N LEU A 148 4.04 8.95 0.30
CA LEU A 148 4.65 8.55 1.57
C LEU A 148 4.95 9.75 2.48
N MET A 149 5.44 10.87 1.92
CA MET A 149 5.65 12.10 2.68
C MET A 149 4.33 12.67 3.20
N GLY A 150 3.27 12.68 2.38
CA GLY A 150 1.94 13.13 2.80
C GLY A 150 1.38 12.28 3.94
N MET A 151 1.53 10.97 3.86
CA MET A 151 1.20 10.05 4.95
C MET A 151 1.99 10.37 6.23
N PHE A 152 3.30 10.61 6.12
CA PHE A 152 4.13 11.00 7.25
C PHE A 152 3.63 12.31 7.89
N PHE A 153 3.38 13.36 7.10
CA PHE A 153 2.86 14.64 7.60
C PHE A 153 1.50 14.50 8.28
N ILE A 154 0.56 13.77 7.66
CA ILE A 154 -0.77 13.53 8.23
C ILE A 154 -0.63 12.79 9.56
N THR A 155 0.21 11.76 9.62
CA THR A 155 0.47 11.01 10.85
C THR A 155 1.08 11.91 11.92
N GLN A 156 2.08 12.73 11.60
CA GLN A 156 2.68 13.68 12.55
C GLN A 156 1.68 14.74 13.04
N LEU A 157 0.78 15.23 12.18
CA LEU A 157 -0.26 16.17 12.58
C LEU A 157 -1.25 15.55 13.58
N PHE A 158 -1.75 14.34 13.31
CA PHE A 158 -2.74 13.71 14.18
C PHE A 158 -2.16 13.17 15.49
N TRP A 159 -0.90 12.74 15.49
CA TRP A 159 -0.25 12.15 16.67
C TRP A 159 0.57 13.18 17.45
N GLY A 160 1.21 14.13 16.76
CA GLY A 160 1.90 15.26 17.38
C GLY A 160 0.94 16.25 18.05
N ALA A 161 -0.29 16.40 17.54
CA ALA A 161 -1.32 17.23 18.20
C ALA A 161 -1.85 16.65 19.53
N ARG A 162 -1.55 15.38 19.86
CA ARG A 162 -1.89 14.79 21.18
C ARG A 162 -0.79 14.98 22.22
N ALA A 163 0.34 15.58 21.85
CA ALA A 163 1.47 15.86 22.74
C ALA A 163 1.45 17.30 23.34
N PHE A 164 0.39 18.06 23.07
CA PHE A 164 0.09 19.39 23.63
C PHE A 164 -1.34 19.39 24.22
#